data_AF-A0A7S3IXH6-F1
#
_entry.id   AF-A0A7S3IXH6-F1
#
_cell.length_a   1.000
_cell.length_b   1.000
_cell.length_c   1.000
_cell.angle_alpha   90.00
_cell.angle_beta   90.00
_cell.angle_gamma   90.00
#
_symmetry.space_group_name_H-M   'P 1'
#
loop_
_entity.id
_entity.type
_entity.pdbx_description
1 polymer ?
#
loop_
_entity_poly.entity_id
_entity_poly.type
_entity_poly.pdbx_seq_one_letter_code
_entity_poly.pdbx_strand_id
1 'polypeptide(L)'
;IEKQAFEGIKFRHDGQRTSQPQGGIYPRIVQLKRFLFESSLKRQSAIVNIQDGNTRGGINRVLCKGAPEIIENHLKTVPEAYTEHYIDYVKNGARVLAMAYKDLKMNSDQAATLTREDAECDLVFCGFIISECPLKEDTKSVIEELTQSAHEVKMITGDNQLTAAYIAQELNFAPGSNNKSLFVASVAPSAGTIKWNDINDKFVKQTSAPSEVSELAQKYLLCVSGDKLDKIFEMEGVGKTLRDIHVFSRTSPNQKTAIVAQLNNEGNITLMTGDGTNDVGSLKRADVGLAIVNNTPPSKDMKKKKKEMSWMPKRSDLEGLSFAEQKVKIQEHQQEYQ
;
A
#
# COMPACT_ATOMS: atom_id res chain seq x y z
N ILE A 1 8.71 -1.66 -3.94
CA ILE A 1 8.63 -0.25 -4.38
C ILE A 1 9.78 0.61 -3.87
N GLU A 2 9.84 1.04 -2.59
CA GLU A 2 10.89 1.99 -2.15
C GLU A 2 12.32 1.47 -2.39
N LYS A 3 12.63 0.24 -1.94
CA LYS A 3 13.93 -0.39 -2.21
C LYS A 3 14.26 -0.50 -3.71
N GLN A 4 13.29 -0.95 -4.52
CA GLN A 4 13.43 -1.06 -5.97
C GLN A 4 13.62 0.30 -6.65
N ALA A 5 12.97 1.35 -6.15
CA ALA A 5 13.13 2.71 -6.65
C ALA A 5 14.57 3.19 -6.38
N PHE A 6 15.11 2.97 -5.18
CA PHE A 6 16.50 3.28 -4.83
C PHE A 6 17.51 2.51 -5.69
N GLU A 7 17.26 1.22 -5.94
CA GLU A 7 18.08 0.39 -6.83
C GLU A 7 18.03 0.91 -8.27
N GLY A 8 16.85 1.25 -8.77
CA GLY A 8 16.65 1.77 -10.13
C GLY A 8 17.36 3.10 -10.39
N ILE A 9 17.34 4.02 -9.41
CA ILE A 9 18.05 5.31 -9.51
C ILE A 9 19.54 5.22 -9.09
N LYS A 10 20.02 4.01 -8.74
CA LYS A 10 21.40 3.77 -8.27
C LYS A 10 21.80 4.65 -7.08
N PHE A 11 20.91 4.81 -6.11
CA PHE A 11 21.24 5.42 -4.81
C PHE A 11 21.50 4.34 -3.76
N ARG A 12 22.39 4.64 -2.81
CA ARG A 12 22.58 3.87 -1.58
C ARG A 12 22.08 4.68 -0.40
N HIS A 13 21.34 4.02 0.47
CA HIS A 13 20.94 4.56 1.76
C HIS A 13 21.79 3.91 2.85
N ASP A 14 22.36 4.71 3.76
CA ASP A 14 23.23 4.22 4.85
C ASP A 14 22.48 3.53 5.99
N GLY A 15 21.15 3.46 5.91
CA GLY A 15 20.28 2.88 6.94
C GLY A 15 20.03 3.80 8.14
N GLN A 16 20.60 5.01 8.14
CA GLN A 16 20.41 6.00 9.19
C GLN A 16 19.71 7.25 8.65
N ARG A 17 20.45 8.09 7.92
CA ARG A 17 19.99 9.43 7.53
C ARG A 17 20.54 9.89 6.19
N THR A 18 21.60 9.27 5.68
CA THR A 18 22.23 9.74 4.46
C THR A 18 21.88 8.85 3.29
N SER A 19 21.50 9.48 2.19
CA SER A 19 21.41 8.83 0.89
C SER A 19 22.47 9.43 -0.04
N GLN A 20 23.26 8.57 -0.68
CA GLN A 20 24.33 8.96 -1.60
C GLN A 20 24.20 8.19 -2.92
N PRO A 21 24.54 8.80 -4.06
CA PRO A 21 24.58 8.08 -5.32
C PRO A 21 25.68 7.02 -5.31
N GLN A 22 25.46 5.90 -6.02
CA GLN A 22 26.47 4.86 -6.24
C GLN A 22 27.52 5.28 -7.29
N GLY A 23 27.32 6.42 -7.95
CA GLY A 23 28.23 7.08 -8.90
C GLY A 23 27.55 8.27 -9.60
N GLY A 24 28.34 9.21 -10.15
CA GLY A 24 27.86 10.38 -10.89
C GLY A 24 27.87 11.71 -10.11
N ILE A 25 27.23 12.75 -10.68
CA ILE A 25 27.24 14.15 -10.19
C ILE A 25 26.05 14.43 -9.25
N TYR A 26 25.30 13.40 -8.82
CA TYR A 26 24.11 13.63 -8.01
C TYR A 26 24.44 14.08 -6.58
N PRO A 27 23.64 14.98 -6.01
CA PRO A 27 23.92 15.55 -4.70
C PRO A 27 23.76 14.51 -3.58
N ARG A 28 24.54 14.68 -2.52
CA ARG A 28 24.35 13.92 -1.26
C ARG A 28 23.11 14.45 -0.55
N ILE A 29 22.26 13.55 -0.07
CA ILE A 29 21.01 13.91 0.61
C ILE A 29 21.11 13.48 2.08
N VAL A 30 21.00 14.44 2.99
CA VAL A 30 21.00 14.20 4.44
C VAL A 30 19.60 14.43 4.98
N GLN A 31 19.01 13.42 5.59
CA GLN A 31 17.70 13.50 6.21
C GLN A 31 17.79 14.16 7.58
N LEU A 32 17.07 15.27 7.75
CA LEU A 32 16.99 16.02 9.00
C LEU A 32 15.85 15.48 9.88
N LYS A 33 14.66 15.32 9.29
CA LYS A 33 13.46 14.85 9.99
C LYS A 33 12.61 13.96 9.09
N ARG A 34 12.00 12.93 9.67
CA ARG A 34 11.02 12.06 9.00
C ARG A 34 9.67 12.24 9.64
N PHE A 35 8.64 12.48 8.83
CA PHE A 35 7.27 12.24 9.24
C PHE A 35 6.88 10.86 8.72
N LEU A 36 6.50 9.97 9.63
CA LEU A 36 6.16 8.60 9.27
C LEU A 36 4.87 8.57 8.46
N PHE A 37 4.74 7.51 7.67
CA PHE A 37 3.50 7.21 6.97
C PHE A 37 2.44 6.85 8.02
N GLU A 38 1.29 7.51 7.94
CA GLU A 38 0.11 7.17 8.72
C GLU A 38 -1.02 6.81 7.76
N SER A 39 -1.72 5.71 8.03
CA SER A 39 -2.80 5.21 7.16
C SER A 39 -3.97 6.19 7.03
N SER A 40 -4.21 7.00 8.06
CA SER A 40 -5.19 8.09 8.04
C SER A 40 -4.79 9.21 7.07
N LEU A 41 -3.51 9.59 7.06
CA LEU A 41 -2.98 10.69 6.26
C LEU A 41 -2.59 10.26 4.84
N LYS A 42 -2.35 8.96 4.61
CA LYS A 42 -2.03 8.34 3.31
C LYS A 42 -0.85 9.00 2.58
N ARG A 43 0.05 9.60 3.34
CA ARG A 43 1.24 10.31 2.84
C ARG A 43 2.39 10.22 3.83
N GLN A 44 3.59 10.42 3.32
CA GLN A 44 4.83 10.45 4.08
C GLN A 44 5.65 11.64 3.59
N SER A 45 6.30 12.34 4.51
CA SER A 45 7.19 13.44 4.18
C SER A 45 8.52 13.34 4.93
N ALA A 46 9.55 13.97 4.36
CA ALA A 46 10.87 14.05 4.96
C ALA A 46 11.46 15.43 4.68
N ILE A 47 12.11 16.00 5.68
CA ILE A 47 12.88 17.23 5.55
C ILE A 47 14.33 16.80 5.32
N VAL A 48 14.89 17.24 4.21
CA VAL A 48 16.24 16.86 3.77
C VAL A 48 17.08 18.09 3.48
N ASN A 49 18.39 17.96 3.70
CA ASN A 49 19.42 18.87 3.23
C ASN A 49 20.11 18.24 2.02
N ILE A 50 20.04 18.90 0.87
CA ILE A 50 20.65 18.48 -0.39
C ILE A 50 21.99 19.20 -0.53
N GLN A 51 23.07 18.44 -0.49
CA GLN A 51 24.44 18.93 -0.61
C GLN A 51 24.90 18.74 -2.05
N ASP A 52 24.74 19.80 -2.86
CA ASP A 52 25.07 19.87 -4.28
C ASP A 52 26.53 20.28 -4.56
N GLY A 53 27.29 20.64 -3.52
CA GLY A 53 28.68 21.12 -3.63
C GLY A 53 28.80 22.56 -4.16
N ASN A 54 27.75 23.13 -4.73
CA ASN A 54 27.71 24.48 -5.29
C ASN A 54 27.18 25.51 -4.28
N THR A 55 26.26 25.09 -3.40
CA THR A 55 25.62 25.95 -2.41
C THR A 55 26.26 25.75 -1.04
N ARG A 56 26.84 26.81 -0.44
CA ARG A 56 27.37 26.76 0.93
C ARG A 56 26.25 26.38 1.91
N GLY A 57 26.36 25.19 2.51
CA GLY A 57 25.37 24.67 3.47
C GLY A 57 24.26 23.80 2.87
N GLY A 58 24.24 23.63 1.54
CA GLY A 58 23.22 22.84 0.83
C GLY A 58 21.83 23.52 0.79
N ILE A 59 20.88 22.86 0.14
CA ILE A 59 19.49 23.32 -0.01
C ILE A 59 18.59 22.49 0.89
N ASN A 60 17.87 23.14 1.80
CA ASN A 60 16.85 22.47 2.62
C ASN A 60 15.56 22.33 1.82
N ARG A 61 15.02 21.11 1.76
CA ARG A 61 13.82 20.77 1.00
C ARG A 61 12.94 19.81 1.79
N VAL A 62 11.64 20.05 1.75
CA VAL A 62 10.64 19.04 2.12
C VAL A 62 10.37 18.19 0.89
N LEU A 63 10.43 16.87 1.06
CA LEU A 63 10.02 15.89 0.07
C LEU A 63 8.78 15.18 0.60
N CYS A 64 7.71 15.15 -0.18
CA CYS A 64 6.47 14.49 0.16
C CYS A 64 6.11 13.46 -0.91
N LYS A 65 5.70 12.26 -0.46
CA LYS A 65 5.15 11.20 -1.32
C LYS A 65 3.83 10.72 -0.72
N GLY A 66 2.82 10.47 -1.56
CA GLY A 66 1.53 10.02 -1.06
C GLY A 66 0.54 9.65 -2.15
N ALA A 67 -0.68 9.36 -1.71
CA ALA A 67 -1.82 9.18 -2.60
C ALA A 67 -2.08 10.46 -3.43
N PRO A 68 -2.31 10.34 -4.74
CA PRO A 68 -2.41 11.49 -5.64
C PRO A 68 -3.53 12.46 -5.24
N GLU A 69 -4.69 11.95 -4.80
CA GLU A 69 -5.83 12.76 -4.36
C GLU A 69 -5.59 13.50 -3.03
N ILE A 70 -4.63 13.03 -2.23
CA ILE A 70 -4.25 13.70 -0.99
C ILE A 70 -3.23 14.79 -1.29
N ILE A 71 -2.19 14.45 -2.07
CA ILE A 71 -1.12 15.41 -2.41
C ILE A 71 -1.69 16.61 -3.17
N GLU A 72 -2.70 16.42 -4.02
CA GLU A 72 -3.39 17.47 -4.75
C GLU A 72 -3.82 18.64 -3.84
N ASN A 73 -4.42 18.34 -2.68
CA ASN A 73 -4.89 19.33 -1.70
C ASN A 73 -3.75 20.11 -1.01
N HIS A 74 -2.51 19.61 -1.12
CA HIS A 74 -1.33 20.20 -0.51
C HIS A 74 -0.43 20.93 -1.53
N LEU A 75 -0.80 20.91 -2.81
CA LEU A 75 -0.06 21.60 -3.87
C LEU A 75 -0.39 23.10 -3.86
N LYS A 76 0.64 23.92 -4.11
CA LYS A 76 0.47 25.36 -4.33
C LYS A 76 -0.27 25.65 -5.64
N THR A 77 0.01 24.85 -6.68
CA THR A 77 -0.60 24.97 -8.00
C THR A 77 -0.73 23.56 -8.56
N VAL A 78 -1.95 23.17 -8.88
CA VAL A 78 -2.26 21.87 -9.47
C VAL A 78 -2.07 21.98 -11.00
N PRO A 79 -1.23 21.14 -11.62
CA PRO A 79 -1.07 21.13 -13.07
C PRO A 79 -2.38 20.82 -13.81
N GLU A 80 -2.53 21.36 -15.01
CA GLU A 80 -3.61 20.96 -15.92
C GLU A 80 -3.53 19.45 -16.21
N ALA A 81 -4.69 18.78 -16.24
CA ALA A 81 -4.83 17.33 -16.43
C ALA A 81 -4.20 16.43 -15.34
N TYR A 82 -3.81 16.96 -14.17
CA TYR A 82 -3.28 16.15 -13.05
C TYR A 82 -4.20 14.96 -12.72
N THR A 83 -5.48 15.22 -12.54
CA THR A 83 -6.49 14.24 -12.14
C THR A 83 -6.77 13.22 -13.24
N GLU A 84 -6.93 13.68 -14.47
CA GLU A 84 -7.19 12.82 -15.63
C GLU A 84 -6.05 11.81 -15.85
N HIS A 85 -4.80 12.28 -15.79
CA HIS A 85 -3.63 11.44 -16.03
C HIS A 85 -3.48 10.32 -15.00
N TYR A 86 -3.58 10.62 -13.69
CA TYR A 86 -3.41 9.54 -12.72
C TYR A 86 -4.59 8.57 -12.74
N ILE A 87 -5.82 9.05 -13.01
CA ILE A 87 -7.00 8.20 -13.09
C ILE A 87 -6.86 7.19 -14.23
N ASP A 88 -6.31 7.56 -15.38
CA ASP A 88 -6.10 6.64 -16.50
C ASP A 88 -5.20 5.45 -16.10
N TYR A 89 -4.07 5.72 -15.43
CA TYR A 89 -3.19 4.66 -14.93
C TYR A 89 -3.86 3.80 -13.85
N VAL A 90 -4.61 4.44 -12.94
CA VAL A 90 -5.31 3.73 -11.86
C VAL A 90 -6.43 2.83 -12.43
N LYS A 91 -7.15 3.28 -13.47
CA LYS A 91 -8.18 2.50 -14.18
C LYS A 91 -7.60 1.26 -14.86
N ASN A 92 -6.33 1.31 -15.26
CA ASN A 92 -5.58 0.18 -15.80
C ASN A 92 -4.93 -0.70 -14.73
N GLY A 93 -5.32 -0.57 -13.46
CA GLY A 93 -4.82 -1.40 -12.35
C GLY A 93 -3.44 -1.00 -11.82
N ALA A 94 -2.87 0.11 -12.27
CA ALA A 94 -1.58 0.56 -11.76
C ALA A 94 -1.71 1.25 -10.39
N ARG A 95 -0.70 1.08 -9.55
CA ARG A 95 -0.55 1.82 -8.29
C ARG A 95 0.20 3.12 -8.55
N VAL A 96 -0.47 4.24 -8.31
CA VAL A 96 0.11 5.58 -8.54
C VAL A 96 0.42 6.27 -7.22
N LEU A 97 1.61 6.86 -7.11
CA LEU A 97 2.02 7.74 -6.02
C LEU A 97 2.41 9.11 -6.59
N ALA A 98 1.89 10.18 -5.98
CA ALA A 98 2.32 11.54 -6.31
C ALA A 98 3.53 11.94 -5.48
N MET A 99 4.48 12.62 -6.11
CA MET A 99 5.63 13.23 -5.47
C MET A 99 5.55 14.74 -5.58
N ALA A 100 5.84 15.42 -4.48
CA ALA A 100 5.89 16.87 -4.42
C ALA A 100 7.01 17.32 -3.48
N TYR A 101 7.45 18.57 -3.63
CA TYR A 101 8.52 19.14 -2.82
C TYR A 101 8.28 20.59 -2.46
N LYS A 102 9.01 21.10 -1.47
CA LYS A 102 9.02 22.52 -1.11
C LYS A 102 10.42 22.93 -0.69
N ASP A 103 10.92 24.00 -1.29
CA ASP A 103 12.20 24.59 -0.90
C ASP A 103 12.05 25.43 0.37
N LEU A 104 12.91 25.17 1.35
CA LEU A 104 12.94 25.88 2.62
C LEU A 104 14.08 26.90 2.61
N LYS A 105 13.75 28.18 2.77
CA LYS A 105 14.73 29.29 2.84
C LYS A 105 15.35 29.47 4.24
N MET A 106 15.27 28.46 5.11
CA MET A 106 15.70 28.52 6.51
C MET A 106 16.88 27.58 6.79
N ASN A 107 17.58 27.81 7.90
CA ASN A 107 18.71 26.99 8.34
C ASN A 107 18.27 25.58 8.75
N SER A 108 19.20 24.63 8.70
CA SER A 108 18.92 23.20 8.97
C SER A 108 18.35 22.93 10.36
N ASP A 109 18.79 23.69 11.37
CA ASP A 109 18.29 23.54 12.75
C ASP A 109 16.84 24.00 12.90
N GLN A 110 16.46 25.09 12.21
CA GLN A 110 15.08 25.57 12.16
C GLN A 110 14.19 24.64 11.31
N ALA A 111 14.74 24.09 10.23
CA ALA A 111 14.02 23.13 9.40
C ALA A 111 13.70 21.85 10.17
N ALA A 112 14.56 21.41 11.09
CA ALA A 112 14.32 20.22 11.91
C ALA A 112 13.19 20.40 12.94
N THR A 113 12.90 21.64 13.37
CA THR A 113 11.84 21.91 14.36
C THR A 113 10.46 22.12 13.74
N LEU A 114 10.37 22.23 12.41
CA LEU A 114 9.10 22.40 11.69
C LEU A 114 8.05 21.35 12.07
N THR A 115 6.80 21.81 12.18
CA THR A 115 5.63 20.94 12.33
C THR A 115 5.34 20.22 11.01
N ARG A 116 4.48 19.21 11.06
CA ARG A 116 4.11 18.44 9.87
C ARG A 116 3.28 19.31 8.92
N GLU A 117 2.38 20.09 9.48
CA GLU A 117 1.43 20.96 8.80
C GLU A 117 2.15 22.04 8.00
N ASP A 118 3.16 22.68 8.60
CA ASP A 118 3.97 23.72 7.94
C ASP A 118 4.89 23.15 6.85
N ALA A 119 5.35 21.90 7.04
CA ALA A 119 6.19 21.21 6.07
C ALA A 119 5.38 20.74 4.85
N GLU A 120 4.14 20.28 5.06
CA GLU A 120 3.29 19.67 4.03
C GLU A 120 2.31 20.65 3.35
N CYS A 121 2.56 21.97 3.40
CA CYS A 121 1.75 22.98 2.71
C CYS A 121 2.51 23.65 1.56
N ASP A 122 1.80 24.18 0.55
CA ASP A 122 2.38 24.87 -0.62
C ASP A 122 3.43 24.06 -1.40
N LEU A 123 3.16 22.77 -1.59
CA LEU A 123 4.07 21.87 -2.29
C LEU A 123 4.05 22.13 -3.80
N VAL A 124 5.18 21.90 -4.45
CA VAL A 124 5.34 21.93 -5.91
C VAL A 124 5.33 20.49 -6.40
N PHE A 125 4.45 20.20 -7.37
CA PHE A 125 4.36 18.87 -7.95
C PHE A 125 5.62 18.53 -8.75
N CYS A 126 6.14 17.31 -8.57
CA CYS A 126 7.26 16.77 -9.37
C CYS A 126 6.79 15.84 -10.48
N GLY A 127 5.91 14.91 -10.14
CA GLY A 127 5.58 13.79 -11.01
C GLY A 127 4.95 12.62 -10.26
N PHE A 128 4.52 11.63 -11.02
CA PHE A 128 3.97 10.38 -10.51
C PHE A 128 5.00 9.25 -10.55
N ILE A 129 4.95 8.37 -9.55
CA ILE A 129 5.53 7.03 -9.63
C ILE A 129 4.39 6.07 -9.93
N ILE A 130 4.51 5.34 -11.03
CA ILE A 130 3.56 4.32 -11.45
C ILE A 130 4.23 2.97 -11.20
N SER A 131 3.55 2.10 -10.47
CA SER A 131 3.98 0.73 -10.21
C SER A 131 2.91 -0.22 -10.66
N GLU A 132 3.26 -1.12 -11.55
CA GLU A 132 2.46 -2.30 -11.82
C GLU A 132 2.58 -3.25 -10.63
N CYS A 133 1.45 -3.80 -10.18
CA CYS A 133 1.38 -4.79 -9.13
C CYS A 133 0.85 -6.08 -9.75
N PRO A 134 1.71 -6.89 -10.40
CA PRO A 134 1.27 -8.11 -11.05
C PRO A 134 0.67 -9.06 -10.02
N LEU A 135 -0.41 -9.74 -10.43
CA LEU A 135 -1.03 -10.81 -9.65
C LEU A 135 -0.06 -12.00 -9.54
N LYS A 136 -0.16 -12.77 -8.45
CA LYS A 136 0.58 -14.04 -8.38
C LYS A 136 -0.05 -15.02 -9.38
N GLU A 137 0.78 -15.84 -10.01
CA GLU A 137 0.37 -16.74 -11.11
C GLU A 137 -0.75 -17.71 -10.71
N ASP A 138 -0.80 -18.11 -9.44
CA ASP A 138 -1.79 -19.02 -8.85
C ASP A 138 -3.07 -18.32 -8.37
N THR A 139 -3.10 -16.99 -8.30
CA THR A 139 -4.22 -16.25 -7.68
C THR A 139 -5.52 -16.53 -8.42
N LYS A 140 -5.50 -16.48 -9.75
CA LYS A 140 -6.71 -16.65 -10.56
C LYS A 140 -7.35 -18.02 -10.38
N SER A 141 -6.56 -19.09 -10.46
CA SER A 141 -7.07 -20.45 -10.29
C SER A 141 -7.62 -20.69 -8.88
N VAL A 142 -6.95 -20.17 -7.85
CA VAL A 142 -7.41 -20.32 -6.46
C VAL A 142 -8.75 -19.61 -6.23
N ILE A 143 -8.93 -18.39 -6.74
CA ILE A 143 -10.21 -17.66 -6.61
C ILE A 143 -11.33 -18.38 -7.37
N GLU A 144 -11.04 -18.94 -8.54
CA GLU A 144 -12.00 -19.73 -9.31
C GLU A 144 -12.44 -20.99 -8.53
N GLU A 145 -11.51 -21.75 -7.93
CA GLU A 145 -11.82 -22.93 -7.11
C GLU A 145 -12.64 -22.58 -5.86
N LEU A 146 -12.32 -21.48 -5.18
CA LEU A 146 -13.10 -20.99 -4.03
C LEU A 146 -14.53 -20.62 -4.44
N THR A 147 -14.68 -19.93 -5.57
CA THR A 147 -15.99 -19.53 -6.08
C THR A 147 -16.82 -20.74 -6.51
N GLN A 148 -16.20 -21.74 -7.17
CA GLN A 148 -16.85 -22.99 -7.57
C GLN A 148 -17.26 -23.86 -6.37
N SER A 149 -16.55 -23.77 -5.25
CA SER A 149 -16.91 -24.43 -3.99
C SER A 149 -17.93 -23.65 -3.15
N ALA A 150 -18.61 -22.67 -3.76
CA ALA A 150 -19.64 -21.82 -3.14
C ALA A 150 -19.13 -20.94 -1.98
N HIS A 151 -17.83 -20.62 -1.93
CA HIS A 151 -17.31 -19.61 -1.02
C HIS A 151 -17.47 -18.21 -1.63
N GLU A 152 -17.88 -17.25 -0.79
CA GLU A 152 -17.90 -15.83 -1.18
C GLU A 152 -16.53 -15.19 -0.90
N VAL A 153 -15.85 -14.76 -1.95
CA VAL A 153 -14.55 -14.07 -1.84
C VAL A 153 -14.77 -12.56 -1.76
N LYS A 154 -14.13 -11.91 -0.79
CA LYS A 154 -14.16 -10.45 -0.59
C LYS A 154 -12.75 -9.88 -0.52
N MET A 155 -12.55 -8.68 -1.08
CA MET A 155 -11.28 -7.97 -1.04
C MET A 155 -11.31 -6.90 0.03
N ILE A 156 -10.34 -6.90 0.95
CA ILE A 156 -10.19 -5.86 1.99
C ILE A 156 -8.78 -5.25 1.89
N THR A 157 -8.66 -4.10 1.23
CA THR A 157 -7.37 -3.48 0.89
C THR A 157 -7.24 -2.02 1.37
N GLY A 158 -6.01 -1.59 1.59
CA GLY A 158 -5.64 -0.19 1.85
C GLY A 158 -5.41 0.64 0.59
N ASP A 159 -5.40 0.01 -0.58
CA ASP A 159 -5.13 0.65 -1.86
C ASP A 159 -6.34 1.45 -2.39
N ASN A 160 -6.13 2.12 -3.53
CA ASN A 160 -7.15 2.93 -4.19
C ASN A 160 -8.33 2.05 -4.65
N GLN A 161 -9.55 2.59 -4.53
CA GLN A 161 -10.80 1.92 -4.86
C GLN A 161 -10.88 1.47 -6.32
N LEU A 162 -10.38 2.28 -7.24
CA LEU A 162 -10.41 1.99 -8.68
C LEU A 162 -9.45 0.85 -9.03
N THR A 163 -8.23 0.85 -8.49
CA THR A 163 -7.26 -0.26 -8.65
C THR A 163 -7.84 -1.55 -8.07
N ALA A 164 -8.42 -1.48 -6.87
CA ALA A 164 -9.03 -2.64 -6.23
C ALA A 164 -10.20 -3.22 -7.05
N ALA A 165 -11.04 -2.33 -7.61
CA ALA A 165 -12.13 -2.74 -8.49
C ALA A 165 -11.61 -3.38 -9.78
N TYR A 166 -10.56 -2.83 -10.40
CA TYR A 166 -9.93 -3.42 -11.59
C TYR A 166 -9.44 -4.85 -11.30
N ILE A 167 -8.69 -5.05 -10.21
CA ILE A 167 -8.16 -6.37 -9.83
C ILE A 167 -9.31 -7.34 -9.50
N ALA A 168 -10.33 -6.89 -8.77
CA ALA A 168 -11.48 -7.72 -8.42
C ALA A 168 -12.33 -8.12 -9.65
N GLN A 169 -12.40 -7.27 -10.69
CA GLN A 169 -13.00 -7.64 -11.96
C GLN A 169 -12.14 -8.67 -12.71
N GLU A 170 -10.83 -8.47 -12.76
CA GLU A 170 -9.89 -9.41 -13.41
C GLU A 170 -9.94 -10.81 -12.78
N LEU A 171 -10.12 -10.87 -11.45
CA LEU A 171 -10.29 -12.09 -10.67
C LEU A 171 -11.74 -12.58 -10.57
N ASN A 172 -12.68 -11.92 -11.23
CA ASN A 172 -14.09 -12.29 -11.29
C ASN A 172 -14.79 -12.45 -9.92
N PHE A 173 -14.57 -11.51 -9.00
CA PHE A 173 -15.19 -11.53 -7.66
C PHE A 173 -16.73 -11.45 -7.70
N ALA A 174 -17.29 -10.91 -8.80
CA ALA A 174 -18.73 -10.83 -9.03
C ALA A 174 -19.08 -11.37 -10.43
N PRO A 175 -19.30 -12.69 -10.58
CA PRO A 175 -19.56 -13.32 -11.89
C PRO A 175 -20.77 -12.75 -12.64
N GLY A 176 -21.80 -12.29 -11.93
CA GLY A 176 -23.00 -11.68 -12.51
C GLY A 176 -22.84 -10.20 -12.90
N SER A 177 -21.70 -9.58 -12.62
CA SER A 177 -21.54 -8.13 -12.72
C SER A 177 -21.37 -7.56 -14.13
N ASN A 178 -21.20 -8.42 -15.15
CA ASN A 178 -20.91 -8.01 -16.53
C ASN A 178 -19.80 -6.95 -16.63
N ASN A 179 -18.76 -7.06 -15.79
CA ASN A 179 -17.64 -6.10 -15.67
C ASN A 179 -18.05 -4.65 -15.35
N LYS A 180 -19.18 -4.46 -14.65
CA LYS A 180 -19.61 -3.14 -14.17
C LYS A 180 -19.41 -3.05 -12.67
N SER A 181 -18.70 -2.01 -12.24
CA SER A 181 -18.50 -1.70 -10.82
C SER A 181 -19.35 -0.51 -10.41
N LEU A 182 -19.87 -0.56 -9.18
CA LEU A 182 -20.50 0.57 -8.52
C LEU A 182 -19.75 0.96 -7.27
N PHE A 183 -19.65 2.26 -7.04
CA PHE A 183 -18.91 2.87 -5.96
C PHE A 183 -19.85 3.68 -5.08
N VAL A 184 -19.69 3.57 -3.76
CA VAL A 184 -20.49 4.36 -2.82
C VAL A 184 -20.08 5.83 -2.87
N ALA A 185 -21.00 6.69 -3.32
CA ALA A 185 -20.79 8.13 -3.40
C ALA A 185 -21.09 8.83 -2.06
N SER A 186 -22.23 8.51 -1.47
CA SER A 186 -22.66 9.07 -0.18
C SER A 186 -23.53 8.09 0.59
N VAL A 187 -23.44 8.17 1.91
CA VAL A 187 -24.23 7.37 2.85
C VAL A 187 -24.95 8.35 3.78
N ALA A 188 -26.25 8.16 3.95
CA ALA A 188 -27.05 8.89 4.93
C ALA A 188 -27.56 7.89 5.98
N PRO A 189 -26.84 7.74 7.11
CA PRO A 189 -27.14 6.72 8.13
C PRO A 189 -28.57 6.82 8.68
N SER A 190 -29.01 8.03 9.01
CA SER A 190 -30.34 8.28 9.58
C SER A 190 -31.50 7.91 8.65
N ALA A 191 -31.26 7.92 7.34
CA ALA A 191 -32.23 7.50 6.33
C ALA A 191 -32.01 6.06 5.86
N GLY A 192 -30.93 5.41 6.29
CA GLY A 192 -30.53 4.09 5.80
C GLY A 192 -30.20 4.06 4.30
N THR A 193 -29.85 5.19 3.68
CA THR A 193 -29.69 5.27 2.22
C THR A 193 -28.22 5.30 1.78
N ILE A 194 -27.94 4.58 0.69
CA ILE A 194 -26.63 4.52 0.03
C ILE A 194 -26.80 4.93 -1.43
N LYS A 195 -26.05 5.96 -1.87
CA LYS A 195 -26.01 6.38 -3.26
C LYS A 195 -24.82 5.72 -3.97
N TRP A 196 -25.08 5.16 -5.14
CA TRP A 196 -24.12 4.40 -5.95
C TRP A 196 -23.83 5.13 -7.27
N ASN A 197 -22.55 5.33 -7.55
CA ASN A 197 -22.06 5.91 -8.79
C ASN A 197 -21.29 4.87 -9.62
N ASP A 198 -21.14 5.13 -10.92
CA ASP A 198 -20.24 4.39 -11.79
C ASP A 198 -18.77 4.86 -11.65
N ILE A 199 -17.88 4.30 -12.48
CA ILE A 199 -16.45 4.61 -12.50
C ILE A 199 -16.11 6.06 -12.91
N ASN A 200 -17.08 6.79 -13.46
CA ASN A 200 -16.94 8.18 -13.89
C ASN A 200 -17.77 9.13 -13.02
N ASP A 201 -18.06 8.71 -11.78
CA ASP A 201 -18.85 9.45 -10.79
C ASP A 201 -20.29 9.80 -11.25
N LYS A 202 -20.83 9.09 -12.23
CA LYS A 202 -22.21 9.26 -12.66
C LYS A 202 -23.15 8.47 -11.75
N PHE A 203 -24.19 9.13 -11.24
CA PHE A 203 -25.21 8.49 -10.43
C PHE A 203 -25.92 7.35 -11.19
N VAL A 204 -26.03 6.20 -10.53
CA VAL A 204 -26.68 5.00 -11.08
C VAL A 204 -27.95 4.65 -10.31
N LYS A 205 -27.83 4.44 -8.99
CA LYS A 205 -28.97 4.03 -8.15
C LYS A 205 -28.77 4.49 -6.70
N GLN A 206 -29.87 4.65 -5.99
CA GLN A 206 -29.88 4.79 -4.54
C GLN A 206 -30.60 3.59 -3.93
N THR A 207 -30.03 3.02 -2.88
CA THR A 207 -30.63 1.93 -2.11
C THR A 207 -31.03 2.38 -0.73
N SER A 208 -32.13 1.86 -0.20
CA SER A 208 -32.66 2.20 1.15
C SER A 208 -32.84 0.98 2.05
N ALA A 209 -32.66 -0.24 1.53
CA ALA A 209 -32.78 -1.48 2.27
C ALA A 209 -31.70 -2.48 1.86
N PRO A 210 -31.25 -3.40 2.76
CA PRO A 210 -30.26 -4.40 2.42
C PRO A 210 -30.63 -5.30 1.24
N SER A 211 -31.92 -5.61 1.05
CA SER A 211 -32.40 -6.40 -0.09
C SER A 211 -32.12 -5.74 -1.44
N GLU A 212 -32.23 -4.41 -1.53
CA GLU A 212 -31.91 -3.66 -2.74
C GLU A 212 -30.41 -3.67 -3.04
N VAL A 213 -29.58 -3.76 -2.00
CA VAL A 213 -28.12 -3.95 -2.13
C VAL A 213 -27.83 -5.34 -2.67
N SER A 214 -28.52 -6.38 -2.18
CA SER A 214 -28.39 -7.75 -2.70
C SER A 214 -28.76 -7.82 -4.20
N GLU A 215 -29.83 -7.15 -4.62
CA GLU A 215 -30.23 -7.07 -6.04
C GLU A 215 -29.18 -6.37 -6.91
N LEU A 216 -28.53 -5.34 -6.37
CA LEU A 216 -27.44 -4.66 -7.05
C LEU A 216 -26.19 -5.54 -7.15
N ALA A 217 -25.85 -6.27 -6.08
CA ALA A 217 -24.69 -7.15 -6.02
C ALA A 217 -24.74 -8.27 -7.06
N GLN A 218 -25.95 -8.72 -7.44
CA GLN A 218 -26.13 -9.69 -8.53
C GLN A 218 -25.74 -9.13 -9.91
N LYS A 219 -25.78 -7.80 -10.10
CA LYS A 219 -25.60 -7.13 -11.40
C LYS A 219 -24.33 -6.29 -11.49
N TYR A 220 -23.69 -6.00 -10.35
CA TYR A 220 -22.56 -5.08 -10.27
C TYR A 220 -21.57 -5.53 -9.19
N LEU A 221 -20.29 -5.25 -9.43
CA LEU A 221 -19.25 -5.35 -8.40
C LEU A 221 -19.37 -4.14 -7.46
N LEU A 222 -19.82 -4.38 -6.24
CA LEU A 222 -20.01 -3.31 -5.25
C LEU A 222 -18.72 -3.00 -4.50
N CYS A 223 -18.31 -1.73 -4.55
CA CYS A 223 -17.07 -1.22 -3.98
C CYS A 223 -17.34 -0.12 -2.96
N VAL A 224 -16.72 -0.24 -1.77
CA VAL A 224 -16.82 0.74 -0.69
C VAL A 224 -15.43 1.24 -0.29
N SER A 225 -15.31 2.54 -0.08
CA SER A 225 -14.10 3.16 0.49
C SER A 225 -14.25 3.35 2.01
N GLY A 226 -13.13 3.24 2.73
CA GLY A 226 -13.09 3.32 4.19
C GLY A 226 -13.74 4.59 4.79
N ASP A 227 -13.69 5.72 4.10
CA ASP A 227 -14.33 6.98 4.56
C ASP A 227 -15.87 6.91 4.56
N LYS A 228 -16.45 6.08 3.70
CA LYS A 228 -17.91 5.84 3.65
C LYS A 228 -18.31 4.67 4.55
N LEU A 229 -17.38 3.75 4.81
CA LEU A 229 -17.62 2.54 5.58
C LEU A 229 -18.05 2.85 7.02
N ASP A 230 -17.45 3.87 7.65
CA ASP A 230 -17.82 4.27 9.02
C ASP A 230 -19.30 4.64 9.13
N LYS A 231 -19.83 5.33 8.12
CA LYS A 231 -21.26 5.67 8.04
C LYS A 231 -22.15 4.45 7.78
N ILE A 232 -21.64 3.45 7.06
CA ILE A 232 -22.37 2.19 6.83
C ILE A 232 -22.45 1.38 8.14
N PHE A 233 -21.41 1.44 8.99
CA PHE A 233 -21.44 0.80 10.31
C PHE A 233 -22.49 1.37 11.26
N GLU A 234 -22.92 2.62 11.05
CA GLU A 234 -23.99 3.26 11.83
C GLU A 234 -25.41 2.84 11.37
N MET A 235 -25.54 2.17 10.22
CA MET A 235 -26.84 1.77 9.66
C MET A 235 -27.38 0.49 10.30
N GLU A 236 -28.71 0.37 10.38
CA GLU A 236 -29.36 -0.90 10.71
C GLU A 236 -29.13 -1.94 9.60
N GLY A 237 -29.00 -3.21 9.99
CA GLY A 237 -28.79 -4.31 9.03
C GLY A 237 -27.43 -4.27 8.32
N VAL A 238 -26.41 -3.68 8.98
CA VAL A 238 -25.06 -3.57 8.42
C VAL A 238 -24.47 -4.92 8.00
N GLY A 239 -24.65 -5.99 8.77
CA GLY A 239 -24.11 -7.31 8.46
C GLY A 239 -24.54 -7.82 7.07
N LYS A 240 -25.84 -7.69 6.76
CA LYS A 240 -26.41 -8.06 5.45
C LYS A 240 -25.85 -7.19 4.32
N THR A 241 -25.75 -5.88 4.56
CA THR A 241 -25.19 -4.94 3.58
C THR A 241 -23.73 -5.25 3.28
N LEU A 242 -22.92 -5.54 4.31
CA LEU A 242 -21.51 -5.90 4.16
C LEU A 242 -21.32 -7.24 3.46
N ARG A 243 -22.23 -8.20 3.66
CA ARG A 243 -22.22 -9.47 2.95
C ARG A 243 -22.36 -9.29 1.44
N ASP A 244 -23.10 -8.30 0.97
CA ASP A 244 -23.29 -8.11 -0.48
C ASP A 244 -22.22 -7.20 -1.11
N ILE A 245 -21.34 -6.60 -0.30
CA ILE A 245 -20.18 -5.83 -0.77
C ILE A 245 -19.03 -6.77 -1.12
N HIS A 246 -18.36 -6.50 -2.25
CA HIS A 246 -17.29 -7.33 -2.79
C HIS A 246 -15.90 -6.75 -2.47
N VAL A 247 -15.76 -5.43 -2.58
CA VAL A 247 -14.48 -4.73 -2.42
C VAL A 247 -14.57 -3.64 -1.36
N PHE A 248 -13.71 -3.73 -0.36
CA PHE A 248 -13.45 -2.70 0.63
C PHE A 248 -12.05 -2.14 0.36
N SER A 249 -11.98 -0.84 0.11
CA SER A 249 -10.76 -0.13 -0.28
C SER A 249 -10.45 1.00 0.69
N ARG A 250 -9.20 1.49 0.68
CA ARG A 250 -8.72 2.53 1.60
C ARG A 250 -9.02 2.23 3.09
N THR A 251 -9.12 0.95 3.47
CA THR A 251 -9.51 0.56 4.84
C THR A 251 -8.36 0.71 5.84
N SER A 252 -8.68 1.18 7.05
CA SER A 252 -7.74 1.13 8.19
C SER A 252 -7.68 -0.26 8.83
N PRO A 253 -6.62 -0.61 9.59
CA PRO A 253 -6.54 -1.91 10.29
C PRO A 253 -7.75 -2.19 11.20
N ASN A 254 -8.27 -1.15 11.86
CA ASN A 254 -9.46 -1.26 12.71
C ASN A 254 -10.71 -1.56 11.89
N GLN A 255 -10.86 -0.91 10.73
CA GLN A 255 -11.96 -1.18 9.81
C GLN A 255 -11.92 -2.61 9.27
N LYS A 256 -10.74 -3.15 8.93
CA LYS A 256 -10.62 -4.56 8.51
C LYS A 256 -11.16 -5.51 9.57
N THR A 257 -10.76 -5.28 10.82
CA THR A 257 -11.20 -6.06 11.97
C THR A 257 -12.71 -5.93 12.19
N ALA A 258 -13.27 -4.73 12.02
CA ALA A 258 -14.70 -4.47 12.15
C ALA A 258 -15.54 -5.16 11.06
N ILE A 259 -15.08 -5.16 9.80
CA ILE A 259 -15.75 -5.87 8.69
C ILE A 259 -15.89 -7.35 9.03
N VAL A 260 -14.79 -8.00 9.39
CA VAL A 260 -14.78 -9.42 9.77
C VAL A 260 -15.74 -9.63 10.95
N ALA A 261 -15.61 -8.83 12.02
CA ALA A 261 -16.47 -8.93 13.18
C ALA A 261 -17.98 -8.87 12.87
N GLN A 262 -18.40 -7.99 11.95
CA GLN A 262 -19.80 -7.88 11.56
C GLN A 262 -20.28 -9.07 10.72
N LEU A 263 -19.42 -9.59 9.84
CA LEU A 263 -19.75 -10.80 9.06
C LEU A 263 -19.91 -12.02 9.98
N ASN A 264 -19.04 -12.20 10.98
CA ASN A 264 -19.19 -13.24 12.00
C ASN A 264 -20.48 -13.06 12.83
N ASN A 265 -20.80 -11.83 13.23
CA ASN A 265 -22.01 -11.56 14.02
C ASN A 265 -23.31 -11.86 13.26
N GLU A 266 -23.30 -11.74 11.93
CA GLU A 266 -24.42 -12.15 11.05
C GLU A 266 -24.48 -13.68 10.86
N GLY A 267 -23.57 -14.44 11.49
CA GLY A 267 -23.55 -15.90 11.48
C GLY A 267 -22.70 -16.53 10.37
N ASN A 268 -21.90 -15.74 9.65
CA ASN A 268 -20.99 -16.27 8.62
C ASN A 268 -19.73 -16.86 9.26
N ILE A 269 -19.22 -17.96 8.70
CA ILE A 269 -17.89 -18.47 9.01
C ILE A 269 -16.89 -17.75 8.11
N THR A 270 -15.89 -17.13 8.70
CA THR A 270 -14.93 -16.25 8.03
C THR A 270 -13.54 -16.86 7.98
N LEU A 271 -12.93 -16.77 6.80
CA LEU A 271 -11.51 -17.05 6.60
C LEU A 271 -10.83 -15.76 6.15
N MET A 272 -9.82 -15.31 6.89
CA MET A 272 -9.03 -14.12 6.55
C MET A 272 -7.63 -14.55 6.13
N THR A 273 -7.16 -14.03 5.00
CA THR A 273 -5.76 -14.18 4.55
C THR A 273 -5.06 -12.83 4.57
N GLY A 274 -3.79 -12.80 4.97
CA GLY A 274 -2.99 -11.57 5.00
C GLY A 274 -1.51 -11.84 5.27
N ASP A 275 -0.64 -10.92 4.85
CA ASP A 275 0.82 -11.02 4.98
C ASP A 275 1.43 -9.89 5.84
N GLY A 276 0.65 -8.86 6.14
CA GLY A 276 1.12 -7.64 6.78
C GLY A 276 0.77 -7.52 8.26
N THR A 277 1.51 -6.66 8.96
CA THR A 277 1.18 -6.21 10.32
C THR A 277 -0.18 -5.54 10.42
N ASN A 278 -0.67 -4.97 9.31
CA ASN A 278 -1.99 -4.34 9.21
C ASN A 278 -3.15 -5.33 9.30
N ASP A 279 -2.92 -6.62 9.04
CA ASP A 279 -3.98 -7.64 8.99
C ASP A 279 -4.07 -8.47 10.28
N VAL A 280 -3.16 -8.24 11.24
CA VAL A 280 -3.07 -9.02 12.50
C VAL A 280 -4.40 -9.00 13.27
N GLY A 281 -5.06 -7.84 13.35
CA GLY A 281 -6.35 -7.70 14.03
C GLY A 281 -7.45 -8.53 13.37
N SER A 282 -7.58 -8.43 12.05
CA SER A 282 -8.56 -9.19 11.26
C SER A 282 -8.27 -10.68 11.22
N LEU A 283 -7.00 -11.09 11.14
CA LEU A 283 -6.58 -12.49 11.20
C LEU A 283 -6.96 -13.15 12.53
N LYS A 284 -6.80 -12.41 13.63
CA LYS A 284 -7.19 -12.88 14.96
C LYS A 284 -8.71 -12.90 15.16
N ARG A 285 -9.44 -12.01 14.48
CA ARG A 285 -10.89 -11.89 14.60
C ARG A 285 -11.66 -12.92 13.78
N ALA A 286 -11.11 -13.35 12.65
CA ALA A 286 -11.71 -14.38 11.80
C ALA A 286 -11.77 -15.73 12.51
N ASP A 287 -12.68 -16.61 12.08
CA ASP A 287 -12.76 -17.98 12.60
C ASP A 287 -11.51 -18.78 12.20
N VAL A 288 -11.01 -18.52 10.98
CA VAL A 288 -9.75 -19.05 10.47
C VAL A 288 -8.87 -17.92 9.96
N GLY A 289 -7.75 -17.68 10.63
CA GLY A 289 -6.71 -16.75 10.17
C GLY A 289 -5.56 -17.48 9.47
N LEU A 290 -5.27 -17.10 8.23
CA LEU A 290 -4.16 -17.64 7.44
C LEU A 290 -3.12 -16.54 7.15
N ALA A 291 -1.96 -16.65 7.79
CA ALA A 291 -0.84 -15.74 7.55
C ALA A 291 0.00 -16.23 6.37
N ILE A 292 0.11 -15.42 5.32
CA ILE A 292 0.95 -15.73 4.16
C ILE A 292 2.38 -15.30 4.47
N VAL A 293 3.29 -16.26 4.53
CA VAL A 293 4.72 -16.00 4.69
C VAL A 293 5.39 -16.08 3.32
N ASN A 294 6.06 -15.00 2.92
CA ASN A 294 6.86 -14.98 1.69
C ASN A 294 8.18 -15.75 1.92
N ASN A 295 8.11 -17.08 1.95
CA ASN A 295 9.29 -17.91 1.80
C ASN A 295 9.56 -18.05 0.31
N THR A 296 10.44 -17.19 -0.23
CA THR A 296 11.02 -17.45 -1.54
C THR A 296 11.63 -18.85 -1.48
N PRO A 297 11.17 -19.84 -2.27
CA PRO A 297 11.84 -21.13 -2.30
C PRO A 297 13.30 -20.86 -2.69
N PRO A 298 14.30 -21.41 -1.96
CA PRO A 298 15.69 -21.12 -2.25
C PRO A 298 15.97 -21.49 -3.70
N SER A 299 16.57 -20.56 -4.46
CA SER A 299 16.91 -20.79 -5.87
C SER A 299 17.75 -22.06 -6.00
N LYS A 300 17.78 -22.67 -7.20
CA LYS A 300 18.66 -23.83 -7.46
C LYS A 300 20.11 -23.51 -7.08
N ASP A 301 20.55 -22.26 -7.28
CA ASP A 301 21.89 -21.79 -6.89
C ASP A 301 22.05 -21.69 -5.38
N MET A 302 21.03 -21.26 -4.63
CA MET A 302 21.05 -21.25 -3.17
C MET A 302 21.05 -22.68 -2.60
N LYS A 303 20.30 -23.61 -3.21
CA LYS A 303 20.31 -25.03 -2.84
C LYS A 303 21.67 -25.68 -3.15
N LYS A 304 22.30 -25.29 -4.27
CA LYS A 304 23.64 -25.75 -4.65
C LYS A 304 24.71 -25.17 -3.71
N LYS A 305 24.67 -23.87 -3.44
CA LYS A 305 25.52 -23.20 -2.43
C LYS A 305 25.36 -23.83 -1.05
N LYS A 306 24.14 -24.11 -0.58
CA LYS A 306 23.92 -24.78 0.71
C LYS A 306 24.44 -26.22 0.74
N LYS A 307 24.43 -26.94 -0.40
CA LYS A 307 25.05 -28.27 -0.53
C LYS A 307 26.58 -28.22 -0.62
N GLU A 308 27.15 -27.15 -1.15
CA GLU A 308 28.60 -26.95 -1.31
C GLU A 308 29.25 -26.25 -0.11
N MET A 309 28.46 -25.54 0.71
CA MET A 309 28.94 -24.88 1.92
C MET A 309 29.12 -25.87 3.07
N SER A 310 30.33 -25.90 3.61
CA SER A 310 30.63 -26.55 4.88
C SER A 310 30.34 -25.61 6.04
N TRP A 311 30.05 -26.19 7.21
CA TRP A 311 29.89 -25.47 8.49
C TRP A 311 31.09 -24.58 8.85
N MET A 312 32.28 -24.92 8.34
CA MET A 312 33.50 -24.13 8.49
C MET A 312 33.90 -23.45 7.17
N PRO A 313 34.46 -22.22 7.22
CA PRO A 313 35.06 -21.58 6.04
C PRO A 313 36.30 -22.33 5.57
N LYS A 314 36.71 -22.14 4.31
CA LYS A 314 37.92 -22.81 3.78
C LYS A 314 39.16 -22.24 4.47
N ARG A 315 40.20 -23.07 4.64
CA ARG A 315 41.46 -22.65 5.28
C ARG A 315 42.13 -21.49 4.55
N SER A 316 42.04 -21.46 3.22
CA SER A 316 42.52 -20.35 2.38
C SER A 316 41.91 -19.00 2.77
N ASP A 317 40.68 -18.99 3.28
CA ASP A 317 39.95 -17.77 3.61
C ASP A 317 40.33 -17.24 5.00
N LEU A 318 41.04 -18.03 5.80
CA LEU A 318 41.52 -17.70 7.15
C LEU A 318 43.03 -17.36 7.15
N GLU A 319 43.75 -17.68 6.08
CA GLU A 319 45.18 -17.38 5.94
C GLU A 319 45.42 -15.86 5.89
N GLY A 320 46.40 -15.38 6.66
CA GLY A 320 46.78 -13.96 6.72
C GLY A 320 45.94 -13.07 7.65
N LEU A 321 44.86 -13.59 8.24
CA LEU A 321 44.03 -12.86 9.21
C LEU A 321 44.53 -13.04 10.64
N SER A 322 44.38 -12.01 11.47
CA SER A 322 44.61 -12.11 12.91
C SER A 322 43.58 -13.01 13.59
N PHE A 323 43.88 -13.51 14.79
CA PHE A 323 42.99 -14.40 15.53
C PHE A 323 41.60 -13.78 15.81
N ALA A 324 41.53 -12.46 16.00
CA ALA A 324 40.27 -11.75 16.18
C ALA A 324 39.44 -11.70 14.89
N GLU A 325 40.09 -11.42 13.75
CA GLU A 325 39.44 -11.37 12.43
C GLU A 325 38.99 -12.77 11.97
N GLN A 326 39.78 -13.81 12.27
CA GLN A 326 39.39 -15.20 12.01
C GLN A 326 38.10 -15.56 12.76
N LYS A 327 37.97 -15.14 14.03
CA LYS A 327 36.73 -15.38 14.80
C LYS A 327 35.52 -14.70 14.20
N VAL A 328 35.65 -13.42 13.80
CA VAL A 328 34.55 -12.67 13.15
C VAL A 328 34.14 -13.35 11.85
N LYS A 329 35.11 -13.72 11.02
CA LYS A 329 34.85 -14.37 9.73
C LYS A 329 34.22 -15.76 9.85
N ILE A 330 34.58 -16.51 10.89
CA ILE A 330 33.92 -17.79 11.22
C ILE A 330 32.48 -17.55 11.66
N GLN A 331 32.22 -16.50 12.45
CA GLN A 331 30.86 -16.14 12.89
C GLN A 331 29.98 -15.70 11.72
N GLU A 332 30.50 -14.87 10.82
CA GLU A 332 29.81 -14.43 9.60
C GLU A 332 29.50 -15.63 8.68
N HIS A 333 30.47 -16.53 8.46
CA HIS A 333 30.28 -17.75 7.68
C HIS A 333 29.22 -18.69 8.28
N GLN A 334 29.18 -18.80 9.61
CA GLN A 334 28.17 -19.58 10.31
C GLN A 334 26.77 -18.94 10.23
N GLN A 335 26.68 -17.62 10.26
CA GLN A 335 25.42 -16.89 10.03
C GLN A 335 24.94 -17.05 8.58
N GLU A 336 25.83 -17.07 7.60
CA GLU A 336 25.49 -17.29 6.19
C GLU A 336 25.08 -18.76 5.91
N TYR A 337 25.58 -19.71 6.70
CA TYR A 337 25.23 -21.14 6.60
C TYR A 337 23.81 -21.48 7.10
N GLN A 338 23.33 -20.80 8.15
CA GLN A 338 22.02 -21.08 8.78
C GLN A 338 20.85 -20.72 7.86
#